data_AF-B6AVW7-F1
#
_entry.id   AF-B6AVW7-F1
#
_cell.length_a   1.000
_cell.length_b   1.000
_cell.length_c   1.000
_cell.angle_alpha   90.00
_cell.angle_beta   90.00
_cell.angle_gamma   90.00
#
_symmetry.space_group_name_H-M   'P 1'
#
loop_
_entity.id
_entity.type
_entity.pdbx_description
1 polymer ?
#
loop_
_entity_poly.entity_id
_entity_poly.type
_entity_poly.pdbx_seq_one_letter_code
_entity_poly.pdbx_strand_id
1 'polypeptide(L)' 'MRPTRLVTPIMLNQGSGAIINILTFAAFEPNPVFPTSGVMRAGLSVHSKLFADKYAAENIWMNNVFPS' A
#
# COMPACT_ATOMS: atom_id res chain seq x y z
N MET A 1 3.62 6.05 4.26
CA MET A 1 4.60 4.98 4.49
C MET A 1 6.01 5.51 4.28
N ARG A 2 6.96 5.32 5.21
CA ARG A 2 8.35 5.82 5.07
C ARG A 2 9.12 5.19 3.88
N PRO A 3 9.04 3.88 3.60
CA PRO A 3 9.83 3.28 2.52
C PRO A 3 9.37 3.71 1.12
N THR A 4 8.07 3.93 0.91
CA THR A 4 7.54 4.38 -0.40
C THR A 4 8.16 5.72 -0.82
N ARG A 5 8.37 6.65 0.13
CA ARG A 5 8.98 7.97 -0.16
C ARG A 5 10.45 7.89 -0.59
N LEU A 6 11.17 6.85 -0.20
CA LEU A 6 12.57 6.65 -0.57
C LEU A 6 12.71 5.97 -1.93
N VAL A 7 11.83 5.01 -2.26
CA VAL A 7 11.92 4.26 -3.53
C VAL A 7 11.24 4.96 -4.70
N THR A 8 10.26 5.84 -4.45
CA THR A 8 9.52 6.53 -5.52
C THR A 8 10.42 7.36 -6.45
N PRO A 9 11.39 8.17 -5.97
CA PRO A 9 12.29 8.90 -6.86
C PRO A 9 13.12 7.99 -7.76
N ILE A 10 13.48 6.80 -7.28
CA ILE A 10 14.25 5.81 -8.05
C ILE A 10 13.38 5.22 -9.16
N MET A 11 12.15 4.82 -8.84
CA MET A 11 11.18 4.29 -9.80
C MET A 11 10.80 5.32 -10.87
N LEU A 12 10.64 6.60 -10.47
CA LEU A 12 10.42 7.71 -11.41
C LEU A 12 11.59 7.87 -12.38
N ASN A 13 12.83 7.80 -11.88
CA ASN A 13 14.02 7.88 -12.73
C ASN A 13 14.16 6.66 -13.67
N GLN A 14 13.61 5.51 -13.29
CA GLN A 14 13.57 4.29 -14.10
C GLN A 14 12.38 4.26 -15.07
N GLY A 15 11.40 5.15 -14.93
CA GLY A 15 10.17 5.18 -15.75
C GLY A 15 9.24 3.98 -15.54
N SER A 16 9.45 3.19 -14.48
CA SER A 16 8.58 2.07 -14.10
C SER A 16 8.83 1.65 -12.66
N GLY A 17 7.84 1.04 -12.02
CA GLY A 17 8.01 0.47 -10.69
C GLY A 17 6.80 -0.30 -10.19
N ALA A 18 7.03 -1.24 -9.26
CA ALA A 18 5.97 -1.96 -8.59
C ALA A 18 6.23 -2.00 -7.08
N ILE A 19 5.21 -1.67 -6.30
CA ILE A 19 5.24 -1.78 -4.83
C ILE A 19 4.14 -2.75 -4.41
N ILE A 20 4.53 -3.80 -3.68
CA ILE A 20 3.60 -4.81 -3.16
C ILE A 20 3.59 -4.70 -1.64
N ASN A 21 2.45 -4.32 -1.08
CA ASN A 21 2.25 -4.32 0.37
C ASN A 21 1.67 -5.67 0.80
N ILE A 22 2.37 -6.35 1.71
CA ILE A 22 1.85 -7.57 2.34
C ILE A 22 1.04 -7.13 3.56
N LEU A 23 -0.28 -7.32 3.48
CA LEU A 23 -1.24 -7.10 4.56
C LEU A 23 -1.72 -8.45 5.10
N THR A 24 -2.80 -8.49 5.88
CA THR A 24 -3.44 -9.74 6.35
C THR A 24 -4.95 -9.51 6.41
N PHE A 25 -5.71 -10.59 6.19
CA PHE A 25 -7.15 -10.62 5.97
C PHE A 25 -8.00 -9.99 7.08
N ALA A 26 -7.49 -9.90 8.32
CA ALA A 26 -8.17 -9.26 9.45
C ALA A 26 -8.26 -7.71 9.34
N ALA A 27 -8.38 -7.17 8.12
CA ALA A 27 -8.70 -5.78 7.82
C ALA A 27 -10.21 -5.55 7.59
N PHE A 28 -10.97 -6.60 7.26
CA PHE A 28 -12.40 -6.48 6.89
C PHE A 28 -13.38 -7.16 7.86
N GLU A 29 -12.92 -8.09 8.70
CA GLU A 29 -13.69 -8.64 9.83
C GLU A 29 -13.10 -8.13 11.15
N PRO A 30 -13.78 -7.22 11.87
CA PRO A 30 -13.27 -6.70 13.14
C PRO A 30 -13.30 -7.82 14.18
N ASN A 31 -12.15 -8.47 14.41
CA ASN A 31 -11.97 -9.33 15.57
C ASN A 31 -11.64 -8.45 16.79
N PRO A 32 -12.39 -8.52 17.91
CA PRO A 32 -12.17 -7.69 19.10
C PRO A 32 -10.77 -7.86 19.74
N VAL A 33 -9.99 -8.87 19.35
CA VAL A 33 -8.64 -9.11 19.85
C VAL A 33 -7.59 -8.15 19.25
N PHE A 34 -7.84 -7.47 18.12
CA PHE A 34 -6.83 -6.61 17.46
C PHE A 34 -7.35 -5.26 16.93
N PRO A 35 -7.93 -4.38 17.78
CA PRO A 35 -8.60 -3.15 17.36
C PRO A 35 -7.68 -2.11 16.69
N THR A 36 -6.41 -2.01 17.10
CA THR A 36 -5.45 -1.06 16.52
C THR A 36 -4.95 -1.48 15.13
N SER A 37 -4.87 -2.78 14.86
CA SER A 37 -4.35 -3.29 13.59
C SER A 37 -5.33 -3.09 12.42
N GLY A 38 -6.64 -3.17 12.67
CA GLY A 38 -7.67 -2.97 11.65
C GLY A 38 -7.70 -1.54 11.10
N VAL A 39 -7.64 -0.54 11.99
CA VAL A 39 -7.63 0.89 11.60
C VAL A 39 -6.38 1.23 10.78
N MET A 40 -5.21 0.73 11.19
CA MET A 40 -3.95 0.99 10.48
C MET A 40 -3.93 0.36 9.07
N ARG A 41 -4.59 -0.79 8.89
CA ARG A 41 -4.71 -1.48 7.58
C ARG A 41 -5.67 -0.76 6.63
N ALA A 42 -6.79 -0.25 7.15
CA ALA A 42 -7.67 0.63 6.38
C ALA A 42 -6.95 1.92 5.95
N GLY A 43 -6.12 2.50 6.82
CA GLY A 43 -5.26 3.63 6.46
C GLY A 43 -4.25 3.31 5.35
N LEU A 44 -3.64 2.10 5.37
CA LEU A 44 -2.70 1.68 4.33
C LEU A 44 -3.39 1.40 2.99
N SER A 45 -4.60 0.84 2.99
CA SER A 45 -5.32 0.60 1.74
C SER A 45 -5.67 1.91 1.02
N VAL A 46 -6.13 2.92 1.77
CA VAL A 46 -6.39 4.27 1.24
C VAL A 46 -5.12 4.95 0.76
N HIS A 47 -4.01 4.85 1.51
CA HIS A 47 -2.72 5.39 1.08
C HIS A 47 -2.24 4.77 -0.24
N SER A 48 -2.43 3.47 -0.41
CA SER A 48 -2.02 2.75 -1.62
C SER A 48 -2.83 3.19 -2.83
N LYS A 49 -4.14 3.42 -2.66
CA LYS A 49 -5.00 3.93 -3.72
C LYS A 49 -4.58 5.33 -4.17
N LEU A 50 -4.39 6.26 -3.23
CA LEU A 50 -3.95 7.62 -3.55
C LEU A 50 -2.55 7.66 -4.18
N PHE A 51 -1.66 6.75 -3.76
CA PHE A 51 -0.33 6.63 -4.36
C PHE A 51 -0.42 6.11 -5.79
N ALA A 52 -1.15 5.03 -6.02
CA ALA A 52 -1.32 4.44 -7.34
C ALA A 52 -1.97 5.42 -8.32
N ASP A 53 -3.01 6.15 -7.90
CA ASP A 53 -3.67 7.14 -8.75
C ASP A 53 -2.73 8.29 -9.13
N LYS A 54 -1.84 8.70 -8.21
CA LYS A 54 -0.88 9.77 -8.47
C LYS A 54 0.22 9.38 -9.44
N TYR A 55 0.72 8.14 -9.34
CA TYR A 55 1.92 7.70 -10.09
C TYR A 55 1.62 6.74 -11.25
N ALA A 56 0.33 6.56 -11.58
CA ALA A 56 -0.10 5.69 -12.67
C ALA A 56 0.41 6.16 -14.04
N ALA A 57 0.51 7.48 -14.27
CA ALA A 57 1.00 8.06 -15.52
C ALA A 57 2.49 7.74 -15.76
N GLU A 58 3.25 7.57 -14.69
CA GLU A 58 4.68 7.23 -14.70
C GLU A 58 4.93 5.71 -14.64
N ASN A 59 3.89 4.90 -14.88
CA ASN A 59 3.95 3.45 -14.89
C ASN A 59 4.45 2.84 -13.56
N ILE A 60 4.09 3.47 -12.43
CA ILE A 60 4.41 2.98 -11.09
C ILE A 60 3.13 2.47 -10.43
N TRP A 61 3.09 1.20 -10.08
CA TRP A 61 1.90 0.55 -9.54
C TRP A 61 2.09 0.17 -8.07
N MET A 62 1.01 0.22 -7.28
CA MET A 62 1.02 -0.20 -5.89
C MET A 62 -0.19 -1.08 -5.59
N ASN A 63 0.05 -2.31 -5.13
CA ASN A 63 -0.99 -3.29 -4.83
C ASN A 63 -0.84 -3.86 -3.42
N ASN A 64 -1.98 -4.23 -2.83
CA ASN A 64 -2.04 -4.89 -1.53
C ASN A 64 -2.34 -6.38 -1.74
N VAL A 65 -1.53 -7.25 -1.13
CA VAL A 65 -1.76 -8.69 -1.10
C VAL A 65 -2.14 -9.08 0.32
N PHE A 66 -3.22 -9.85 0.47
CA PHE A 66 -3.71 -10.33 1.75
C PHE A 66 -3.53 -11.85 1.80
N PRO A 67 -2.53 -12.38 2.51
CA PRO A 67 -2.46 -13.78 2.87
C PRO A 67 -3.60 -14.09 3.86
N SER A 68 -4.30 -15.18 3.58
CA SER A 68 -5.25 -15.85 4.48
C SER A 68 -4.52 -16.41 5.70
#